data_AF-A0A367IA73-F1
#
_entry.id   AF-A0A367IA73-F1
#
_cell.length_a   1.000
_cell.length_b   1.000
_cell.length_c   1.000
_cell.angle_alpha   90.00
_cell.angle_beta   90.00
_cell.angle_gamma   90.00
#
_symmetry.space_group_name_H-M   'P 1'
#
loop_
_entity.id
_entity.type
_entity.pdbx_description
1 polymer ?
#
loop_
_entity_poly.entity_id
_entity_poly.type
_entity_poly.pdbx_seq_one_letter_code
_entity_poly.pdbx_strand_id
1 'polypeptide(L)'
;MSLTIREMFTLSLFIGCIFATMGFFLTIFATGVDDVDLESAGRVGAIVGTSVSVVIFTYGSVSKILGVEKATPVDRTIRIETIRSMFHSIDMMAVENNLKWSVSRRIMDSSGTPTIDLHDMDIRGADAIVAVLLKNRNSLGRIRIVTGTGRGSAAGGVDLTVAEHVISKLRRSASSHGWQFIEKRSHIQLRPMGRKPSKAVWLRRFLVGVVPITGSLALAFRDLAGSAPGADQNGFLFGFAIGLMLTAMMASHRDRTG
;
A
#
# COMPACT_ATOMS: atom_id res chain seq x y z
N MET A 1 -12.51 6.24 -2.27
CA MET A 1 -12.65 7.61 -2.79
C MET A 1 -11.25 8.15 -3.10
N SER A 2 -10.99 8.75 -4.27
CA SER A 2 -9.68 9.39 -4.57
C SER A 2 -9.85 10.90 -4.50
N LEU A 3 -8.91 11.58 -3.84
CA LEU A 3 -8.97 13.03 -3.71
C LEU A 3 -8.95 13.72 -5.08
N THR A 4 -9.78 14.74 -5.25
CA THR A 4 -9.73 15.64 -6.41
C THR A 4 -8.42 16.44 -6.41
N ILE A 5 -7.98 17.00 -7.56
CA ILE A 5 -6.76 17.85 -7.56
C ILE A 5 -6.98 19.06 -6.65
N ARG A 6 -8.21 19.60 -6.66
CA ARG A 6 -8.65 20.66 -5.76
C ARG A 6 -8.58 20.25 -4.29
N GLU A 7 -9.09 19.07 -3.94
CA GLU A 7 -8.99 18.55 -2.56
C GLU A 7 -7.54 18.32 -2.11
N MET A 8 -6.67 17.84 -3.01
CA MET A 8 -5.24 17.68 -2.71
C MET A 8 -4.55 19.02 -2.49
N PHE A 9 -4.88 20.04 -3.29
CA PHE A 9 -4.40 21.40 -3.08
C PHE A 9 -4.85 21.94 -1.72
N THR A 10 -6.15 21.88 -1.40
CA THR A 10 -6.66 22.34 -0.10
C THR A 10 -6.03 21.60 1.07
N LEU A 11 -5.89 20.27 0.98
CA LEU A 11 -5.25 19.46 2.01
C LEU A 11 -3.77 19.83 2.19
N SER A 12 -3.04 20.04 1.09
CA SER A 12 -1.63 20.44 1.13
C SER A 12 -1.44 21.81 1.76
N LEU A 13 -2.33 22.76 1.49
CA LEU A 13 -2.33 24.09 2.10
C LEU A 13 -2.62 23.98 3.60
N PHE A 14 -3.66 23.23 3.97
CA PHE A 14 -4.05 23.04 5.37
C PHE A 14 -2.91 22.42 6.21
N ILE A 15 -2.29 21.35 5.71
CA ILE A 15 -1.15 20.73 6.39
C ILE A 15 0.04 21.69 6.42
N GLY A 16 0.31 22.42 5.33
CA GLY A 16 1.35 23.45 5.31
C GLY A 16 1.15 24.52 6.38
N CYS A 17 -0.08 25.00 6.59
CA CYS A 17 -0.39 25.94 7.66
C CYS A 17 -0.07 25.36 9.05
N ILE A 18 -0.39 24.08 9.31
CA ILE A 18 -0.04 23.42 10.58
C ILE A 18 1.48 23.41 10.77
N PHE A 19 2.23 23.03 9.74
CA PHE A 19 3.70 22.99 9.79
C PHE A 19 4.32 24.39 9.87
N ALA A 20 3.68 25.41 9.29
CA ALA A 20 4.10 26.79 9.44
C ALA A 20 4.01 27.25 10.89
N THR A 21 2.87 27.00 11.52
CA THR A 21 2.65 27.31 12.94
C THR A 21 3.63 26.55 13.83
N MET A 22 3.88 25.27 13.54
CA MET A 22 4.85 24.47 14.28
C MET A 22 6.28 25.00 14.11
N GLY A 23 6.71 25.33 12.88
CA GLY A 23 8.03 25.89 12.60
C GLY A 23 8.24 27.25 13.28
N PHE A 24 7.20 28.09 13.29
CA PHE A 24 7.18 29.36 14.01
C PHE A 24 7.45 29.15 15.51
N PHE A 25 6.65 28.32 16.18
CA PHE A 25 6.82 28.08 17.63
C PHE A 25 8.13 27.39 17.98
N LEU A 26 8.58 26.43 17.18
CA LEU A 26 9.87 25.77 17.38
C LEU A 26 11.02 26.76 17.29
N THR A 27 10.95 27.73 16.38
CA THR A 27 11.98 28.76 16.25
C THR A 27 12.02 29.66 17.48
N ILE A 28 10.85 30.12 17.96
CA ILE A 28 10.74 30.92 19.20
C ILE A 28 11.32 30.15 20.40
N PHE A 29 11.00 28.86 20.53
CA PHE A 29 11.53 28.05 21.63
C PHE A 29 13.03 27.80 21.51
N ALA A 30 13.56 27.69 20.29
CA ALA A 30 14.98 27.47 20.06
C ALA A 30 15.83 28.72 20.30
N THR A 31 15.30 29.92 20.02
CA THR A 31 16.02 31.19 20.22
C THR A 31 15.94 31.74 21.63
N GLY A 32 15.04 31.22 22.46
CA GLY A 32 14.79 31.69 23.82
C GLY A 32 13.71 32.78 23.87
N VAL A 33 12.98 32.82 24.99
CA VAL A 33 11.82 33.72 25.18
C VAL A 33 12.24 35.15 25.55
N ASP A 34 13.51 35.35 25.91
CA ASP A 34 14.01 36.62 26.41
C ASP A 34 14.32 37.64 25.29
N ASP A 35 14.54 37.18 24.05
CA ASP A 35 14.73 38.02 22.86
C ASP A 35 14.06 37.38 21.64
N VAL A 36 12.72 37.49 21.58
CA VAL A 36 11.91 36.83 20.55
C VAL A 36 11.96 37.59 19.23
N ASP A 37 12.75 37.08 18.28
CA ASP A 37 12.71 37.54 16.89
C ASP A 37 11.49 36.94 16.16
N LEU A 38 10.36 37.64 16.28
CA LEU A 38 9.09 37.31 15.64
C LEU A 38 9.19 37.29 14.11
N GLU A 39 10.05 38.12 13.52
CA GLU A 39 10.20 38.22 12.07
C GLU A 39 10.93 36.99 11.53
N SER A 40 12.05 36.62 12.16
CA SER A 40 12.81 35.42 11.80
C SER A 40 11.99 34.14 12.04
N ALA A 41 11.29 34.04 13.17
CA ALA A 41 10.39 32.92 13.44
C ALA A 41 9.24 32.84 12.40
N GLY A 42 8.66 33.98 12.03
CA GLY A 42 7.63 34.09 10.99
C GLY A 42 8.14 33.59 9.63
N ARG A 43 9.34 34.01 9.25
CA ARG A 43 10.00 33.59 8.00
C ARG A 43 10.26 32.09 7.99
N VAL A 44 10.83 31.52 9.05
CA VAL A 44 11.09 30.08 9.15
C VAL A 44 9.79 29.29 9.09
N GLY A 45 8.76 29.70 9.82
CA GLY A 45 7.42 29.10 9.75
C GLY A 45 6.86 29.10 8.33
N ALA A 46 6.86 30.25 7.65
CA ALA A 46 6.36 30.37 6.28
C ALA A 46 7.11 29.46 5.30
N ILE A 47 8.45 29.38 5.39
CA ILE A 47 9.28 28.53 4.53
C ILE A 47 8.97 27.05 4.76
N VAL A 48 8.92 26.62 6.04
CA VAL A 48 8.63 25.24 6.41
C VAL A 48 7.23 24.84 5.93
N GLY A 49 6.22 25.67 6.19
CA GLY A 49 4.85 25.41 5.76
C GLY A 49 4.70 25.32 4.25
N THR A 50 5.26 26.28 3.51
CA THR A 50 5.23 26.29 2.04
C THR A 50 5.93 25.06 1.47
N SER A 51 7.08 24.69 2.02
CA SER A 51 7.83 23.51 1.58
C SER A 51 7.03 22.22 1.79
N VAL A 52 6.39 22.07 2.95
CA VAL A 52 5.53 20.92 3.23
C VAL A 52 4.32 20.88 2.29
N SER A 53 3.67 22.03 2.02
CA SER A 53 2.59 22.11 1.04
C SER A 53 3.04 21.66 -0.35
N VAL A 54 4.18 22.15 -0.84
CA VAL A 54 4.71 21.79 -2.16
C VAL A 54 5.00 20.28 -2.23
N VAL A 55 5.61 19.70 -1.20
CA VAL A 55 5.91 18.26 -1.15
C VAL A 55 4.64 17.41 -1.19
N ILE A 56 3.64 17.72 -0.35
CA ILE A 56 2.38 16.98 -0.28
C ILE A 56 1.59 17.12 -1.58
N PHE A 57 1.50 18.33 -2.12
CA PHE A 57 0.80 18.60 -3.36
C PHE A 57 1.44 17.86 -4.54
N THR A 58 2.77 17.91 -4.64
CA THR A 58 3.54 17.21 -5.68
C THR A 58 3.31 15.71 -5.57
N TYR A 59 3.41 15.14 -4.37
CA TYR A 59 3.16 13.72 -4.13
C TYR A 59 1.76 13.30 -4.59
N GLY A 60 0.73 14.03 -4.16
CA GLY A 60 -0.66 13.75 -4.53
C GLY A 60 -0.89 13.86 -6.03
N SER A 61 -0.35 14.92 -6.66
CA SER A 61 -0.48 15.18 -8.09
C SER A 61 0.20 14.10 -8.93
N VAL A 62 1.43 13.71 -8.57
CA VAL A 62 2.17 12.62 -9.22
C VAL A 62 1.42 11.30 -9.09
N SER A 63 0.94 10.98 -7.89
CA SER A 63 0.16 9.76 -7.63
C SER A 63 -1.12 9.69 -8.45
N LYS A 64 -1.78 10.83 -8.70
CA LYS A 64 -3.03 10.90 -9.44
C LYS A 64 -2.85 10.93 -10.96
N ILE A 65 -1.95 11.77 -11.47
CA ILE A 65 -1.75 11.99 -12.91
C ILE A 65 -0.96 10.83 -13.53
N LEU A 66 -0.05 10.23 -12.76
CA LEU A 66 0.83 9.15 -13.21
C LEU A 66 0.49 7.80 -12.58
N GLY A 67 -0.56 7.74 -11.75
CA GLY A 67 -1.13 6.49 -11.29
C GLY A 67 -1.96 5.84 -12.40
N VAL A 68 -1.84 4.52 -12.55
CA VAL A 68 -2.72 3.79 -13.47
C VAL A 68 -4.17 3.98 -13.02
N GLU A 69 -5.03 4.41 -13.95
CA GLU A 69 -6.47 4.56 -13.76
C GLU A 69 -7.02 3.37 -12.95
N LYS A 70 -7.85 3.68 -11.96
CA LYS A 70 -8.52 2.64 -11.18
C LYS A 70 -9.27 1.76 -12.16
N ALA A 71 -8.94 0.47 -12.18
CA ALA A 71 -9.75 -0.51 -12.87
C ALA A 71 -11.20 -0.28 -12.47
N THR A 72 -12.06 -0.11 -13.48
CA THR A 72 -13.51 0.05 -13.30
C THR A 72 -14.00 -1.00 -12.32
N PRO A 73 -14.92 -0.65 -11.39
CA PRO A 73 -15.44 -1.62 -10.44
C PRO A 73 -16.09 -2.77 -11.22
N VAL A 74 -15.37 -3.88 -11.35
CA VAL A 74 -15.91 -5.10 -11.96
C VAL A 74 -17.06 -5.54 -11.09
N ASP A 75 -18.22 -5.72 -11.72
CA ASP A 75 -19.44 -6.23 -11.07
C ASP A 75 -19.10 -7.47 -10.23
N ARG A 76 -19.60 -7.49 -8.99
CA ARG A 76 -19.25 -8.51 -7.99
C ARG A 76 -19.64 -9.90 -8.45
N THR A 77 -20.79 -10.01 -9.11
CA THR A 77 -21.33 -11.28 -9.63
C THR A 77 -20.43 -11.81 -10.75
N ILE A 78 -20.07 -10.96 -11.71
CA ILE A 78 -19.14 -11.30 -12.80
C ILE A 78 -17.77 -11.71 -12.25
N ARG A 79 -17.30 -11.04 -11.19
CA ARG A 79 -16.02 -11.34 -10.55
C ARG A 79 -16.01 -12.74 -9.92
N ILE A 80 -17.06 -13.12 -9.21
CA ILE A 80 -17.13 -14.45 -8.59
C ILE A 80 -17.26 -15.53 -9.64
N GLU A 81 -18.05 -15.32 -10.69
CA GLU A 81 -18.19 -16.30 -11.75
C GLU A 81 -16.87 -16.49 -12.51
N THR A 82 -16.15 -15.39 -12.75
CA THR A 82 -14.80 -15.43 -13.30
C THR A 82 -13.86 -16.24 -12.38
N ILE A 83 -13.91 -16.01 -11.06
CA ILE A 83 -13.12 -16.79 -10.11
C ILE A 83 -13.52 -18.27 -10.20
N ARG A 84 -14.80 -18.61 -10.12
CA ARG A 84 -15.30 -20.00 -10.20
C ARG A 84 -14.81 -20.70 -11.46
N SER A 85 -14.83 -20.03 -12.61
CA SER A 85 -14.30 -20.58 -13.86
C SER A 85 -12.81 -20.95 -13.79
N MET A 86 -11.99 -20.20 -13.04
CA MET A 86 -10.57 -20.52 -12.83
C MET A 86 -10.34 -21.76 -11.97
N PHE A 87 -11.33 -22.13 -11.14
CA PHE A 87 -11.27 -23.28 -10.25
C PHE A 87 -11.99 -24.52 -10.82
N HIS A 88 -12.56 -24.45 -12.03
CA HIS A 88 -13.31 -25.56 -12.64
C HIS A 88 -12.50 -26.85 -12.75
N SER A 89 -11.19 -26.78 -13.05
CA SER A 89 -10.32 -27.96 -13.09
C SER A 89 -10.16 -28.65 -11.73
N ILE A 90 -10.31 -27.90 -10.64
CA ILE A 90 -10.25 -28.43 -9.27
C ILE A 90 -11.58 -29.09 -8.90
N ASP A 91 -12.70 -28.59 -9.44
CA ASP A 91 -14.01 -29.22 -9.29
C ASP A 91 -14.01 -30.63 -9.90
N MET A 92 -13.46 -30.76 -11.12
CA MET A 92 -13.31 -32.06 -11.79
C MET A 92 -12.43 -33.02 -10.97
N MET A 93 -11.29 -32.54 -10.46
CA MET A 93 -10.42 -33.32 -9.58
C MET A 93 -11.13 -33.76 -8.31
N ALA A 94 -11.95 -32.89 -7.70
CA ALA A 94 -12.70 -33.23 -6.51
C ALA A 94 -13.71 -34.35 -6.77
N VAL A 95 -14.39 -34.32 -7.92
CA VAL A 95 -15.30 -35.40 -8.36
C VAL A 95 -14.53 -36.71 -8.58
N GLU A 96 -13.40 -36.67 -9.28
CA GLU A 96 -12.56 -37.86 -9.53
C GLU A 96 -12.06 -38.51 -8.23
N ASN A 97 -11.71 -37.70 -7.23
CA ASN A 97 -11.24 -38.17 -5.93
C ASN A 97 -12.38 -38.40 -4.91
N ASN A 98 -13.64 -38.36 -5.36
CA ASN A 98 -14.84 -38.55 -4.53
C ASN A 98 -14.89 -37.63 -3.29
N LEU A 99 -14.40 -36.39 -3.45
CA LEU A 99 -14.46 -35.35 -2.42
C LEU A 99 -15.82 -34.66 -2.44
N LYS A 100 -16.31 -34.25 -1.26
CA LYS A 100 -17.56 -33.46 -1.13
C LYS A 100 -17.37 -31.99 -1.52
N TRP A 101 -16.13 -31.58 -1.77
CA TRP A 101 -15.80 -30.21 -2.14
C TRP A 101 -16.31 -29.89 -3.54
N SER A 102 -16.87 -28.68 -3.72
CA SER A 102 -17.25 -28.20 -5.05
C SER A 102 -17.14 -26.69 -5.14
N VAL A 103 -16.74 -26.17 -6.31
CA VAL A 103 -16.56 -24.74 -6.58
C VAL A 103 -17.79 -23.92 -6.26
N SER A 104 -18.98 -24.39 -6.64
CA SER A 104 -20.25 -23.67 -6.43
C SER A 104 -20.58 -23.47 -4.95
N ARG A 105 -20.30 -24.46 -4.11
CA ARG A 105 -20.57 -24.43 -2.65
C ARG A 105 -19.48 -23.77 -1.83
N ARG A 106 -18.21 -23.93 -2.24
CA ARG A 106 -17.04 -23.55 -1.43
C ARG A 106 -16.37 -22.25 -1.90
N ILE A 107 -16.78 -21.69 -3.03
CA ILE A 107 -16.39 -20.33 -3.46
C ILE A 107 -17.61 -19.40 -3.34
N MET A 108 -17.55 -18.50 -2.36
CA MET A 108 -18.64 -17.61 -1.98
C MET A 108 -18.19 -16.15 -1.95
N ASP A 109 -19.13 -15.21 -2.09
CA ASP A 109 -18.90 -13.84 -1.63
C ASP A 109 -19.17 -13.76 -0.13
N SER A 110 -18.19 -13.31 0.65
CA SER A 110 -18.41 -13.01 2.07
C SER A 110 -18.04 -11.56 2.35
N SER A 111 -19.07 -10.73 2.52
CA SER A 111 -18.94 -9.29 2.80
C SER A 111 -18.14 -8.54 1.73
N GLY A 112 -18.33 -8.88 0.45
CA GLY A 112 -17.66 -8.24 -0.69
C GLY A 112 -16.21 -8.69 -0.87
N THR A 113 -15.85 -9.87 -0.36
CA THR A 113 -14.55 -10.50 -0.55
C THR A 113 -14.77 -11.96 -0.96
N PRO A 114 -14.29 -12.37 -2.14
CA PRO A 114 -14.29 -13.76 -2.55
C PRO A 114 -13.60 -14.62 -1.49
N THR A 115 -14.33 -15.63 -1.03
CA THR A 115 -13.93 -16.53 0.03
C THR A 115 -13.89 -17.95 -0.52
N ILE A 116 -12.73 -18.59 -0.38
CA ILE A 116 -12.50 -19.99 -0.74
C ILE A 116 -12.45 -20.77 0.55
N ASP A 117 -13.37 -21.71 0.67
CA ASP A 117 -13.47 -22.59 1.82
C ASP A 117 -12.76 -23.92 1.54
N LEU A 118 -11.84 -24.33 2.42
CA LEU A 118 -11.08 -25.58 2.28
C LEU A 118 -11.71 -26.77 3.03
N HIS A 119 -12.89 -26.61 3.63
CA HIS A 119 -13.60 -27.74 4.25
C HIS A 119 -13.89 -28.84 3.23
N ASP A 120 -13.67 -30.09 3.63
CA ASP A 120 -13.79 -31.29 2.77
C ASP A 120 -12.79 -31.37 1.61
N MET A 121 -11.73 -30.54 1.64
CA MET A 121 -10.64 -30.60 0.66
C MET A 121 -9.46 -31.43 1.18
N ASP A 122 -8.82 -32.18 0.30
CA ASP A 122 -7.59 -32.92 0.60
C ASP A 122 -6.33 -32.08 0.35
N ILE A 123 -5.16 -32.60 0.73
CA ILE A 123 -3.88 -31.88 0.56
C ILE A 123 -3.59 -31.58 -0.92
N ARG A 124 -3.89 -32.52 -1.84
CA ARG A 124 -3.62 -32.36 -3.27
C ARG A 124 -4.49 -31.27 -3.90
N GLY A 125 -5.80 -31.26 -3.62
CA GLY A 125 -6.70 -30.23 -4.10
C GLY A 125 -6.41 -28.87 -3.46
N ALA A 126 -6.04 -28.83 -2.17
CA ALA A 126 -5.58 -27.60 -1.51
C ALA A 126 -4.30 -27.04 -2.16
N ASP A 127 -3.37 -27.90 -2.57
CA ASP A 127 -2.18 -27.51 -3.32
C ASP A 127 -2.50 -26.92 -4.70
N ALA A 128 -3.46 -27.52 -5.41
CA ALA A 128 -3.95 -27.00 -6.67
C ALA A 128 -4.63 -25.63 -6.49
N ILE A 129 -5.43 -25.46 -5.43
CA ILE A 129 -6.04 -24.17 -5.09
C ILE A 129 -4.97 -23.11 -4.88
N VAL A 130 -3.96 -23.41 -4.06
CA VAL A 130 -2.84 -22.47 -3.80
C VAL A 130 -2.10 -22.14 -5.10
N ALA A 131 -1.86 -23.11 -5.98
CA ALA A 131 -1.20 -22.87 -7.26
C ALA A 131 -2.00 -21.91 -8.17
N VAL A 132 -3.31 -22.12 -8.29
CA VAL A 132 -4.21 -21.23 -9.05
C VAL A 132 -4.20 -19.82 -8.46
N LEU A 133 -4.24 -19.69 -7.13
CA LEU A 133 -4.18 -18.40 -6.44
C LEU A 133 -2.87 -17.64 -6.70
N LEU A 134 -1.73 -18.33 -6.58
CA LEU A 134 -0.42 -17.72 -6.79
C LEU A 134 -0.23 -17.28 -8.25
N LYS A 135 -0.73 -18.05 -9.22
CA LYS A 135 -0.62 -17.76 -10.66
C LYS A 135 -1.53 -16.62 -11.12
N ASN A 136 -2.75 -16.52 -10.59
CA ASN A 136 -3.79 -15.63 -11.12
C ASN A 136 -4.01 -14.34 -10.32
N ARG A 137 -3.00 -13.88 -9.56
CA ARG A 137 -3.08 -12.68 -8.69
C ARG A 137 -3.76 -11.48 -9.32
N ASN A 138 -3.43 -11.17 -10.57
CA ASN A 138 -3.92 -9.98 -11.26
C ASN A 138 -5.43 -9.99 -11.51
N SER A 139 -6.05 -11.17 -11.57
CA SER A 139 -7.47 -11.35 -11.90
C SER A 139 -8.33 -11.57 -10.65
N LEU A 140 -7.71 -11.99 -9.55
CA LEU A 140 -8.38 -12.46 -8.35
C LEU A 140 -8.67 -11.35 -7.31
N GLY A 141 -7.86 -10.29 -7.29
CA GLY A 141 -7.99 -9.24 -6.29
C GLY A 141 -7.76 -9.76 -4.87
N ARG A 142 -8.45 -9.18 -3.88
CA ARG A 142 -8.39 -9.62 -2.47
C ARG A 142 -9.17 -10.92 -2.28
N ILE A 143 -8.54 -11.93 -1.68
CA ILE A 143 -9.17 -13.23 -1.39
C ILE A 143 -9.06 -13.58 0.08
N ARG A 144 -10.10 -14.25 0.59
CA ARG A 144 -10.13 -14.91 1.90
C ARG A 144 -10.07 -16.42 1.69
N ILE A 145 -9.26 -17.12 2.46
CA ILE A 145 -9.19 -18.58 2.47
C ILE A 145 -9.58 -19.04 3.87
N VAL A 146 -10.67 -19.80 3.98
CA VAL A 146 -11.11 -20.38 5.24
C VAL A 146 -10.41 -21.73 5.40
N THR A 147 -9.52 -21.81 6.39
CA THR A 147 -8.73 -23.00 6.73
C THR A 147 -9.27 -23.72 7.97
N GLY A 148 -10.47 -23.34 8.46
CA GLY A 148 -11.03 -23.87 9.71
C GLY A 148 -10.34 -23.33 10.97
N THR A 149 -10.88 -23.67 12.15
CA THR A 149 -10.36 -23.20 13.45
C THR A 149 -9.39 -24.18 14.12
N GLY A 150 -9.03 -25.28 13.46
CA GLY A 150 -8.21 -26.34 14.05
C GLY A 150 -8.88 -27.07 15.23
N ARG A 151 -10.22 -26.99 15.36
CA ARG A 151 -10.97 -27.88 16.27
C ARG A 151 -11.33 -29.15 15.49
N GLY A 152 -10.63 -30.23 15.81
CA GLY A 152 -10.67 -31.51 15.09
C GLY A 152 -12.07 -32.02 14.76
N SER A 153 -12.23 -32.41 13.50
CA SER A 153 -12.78 -33.66 12.96
C SER A 153 -13.97 -34.42 13.62
N ALA A 154 -14.69 -33.87 14.60
CA ALA A 154 -15.96 -34.45 15.06
C ALA A 154 -17.20 -33.74 14.48
N ALA A 155 -17.07 -32.50 14.03
CA ALA A 155 -18.20 -31.64 13.65
C ALA A 155 -18.04 -30.89 12.30
N GLY A 156 -17.22 -31.41 11.37
CA GLY A 156 -17.12 -30.86 10.01
C GLY A 156 -16.18 -29.67 9.85
N GLY A 157 -15.03 -29.68 10.54
CA GLY A 157 -13.93 -28.71 10.36
C GLY A 157 -12.92 -29.12 9.27
N VAL A 158 -12.13 -28.16 8.76
CA VAL A 158 -10.98 -28.44 7.88
C VAL A 158 -9.98 -29.32 8.64
N ASP A 159 -9.44 -30.34 7.97
CA ASP A 159 -8.35 -31.16 8.51
C ASP A 159 -7.16 -30.26 8.87
N LEU A 160 -6.64 -30.37 10.11
CA LEU A 160 -5.49 -29.59 10.57
C LEU A 160 -4.29 -29.74 9.63
N THR A 161 -4.08 -30.94 9.08
CA THR A 161 -2.96 -31.21 8.19
C THR A 161 -3.04 -30.36 6.92
N VAL A 162 -4.24 -30.22 6.35
CA VAL A 162 -4.51 -29.37 5.18
C VAL A 162 -4.33 -27.89 5.51
N ALA A 163 -4.83 -27.45 6.66
CA ALA A 163 -4.72 -26.07 7.11
C ALA A 163 -3.25 -25.65 7.30
N GLU A 164 -2.47 -26.44 8.05
CA GLU A 164 -1.04 -26.18 8.30
C GLU A 164 -0.23 -26.23 7.01
N HIS A 165 -0.52 -27.18 6.12
CA HIS A 165 0.15 -27.28 4.82
C HIS A 165 -0.05 -26.03 3.99
N VAL A 166 -1.30 -25.56 3.85
CA VAL A 166 -1.64 -24.34 3.09
C VAL A 166 -1.01 -23.11 3.71
N ILE A 167 -1.05 -22.97 5.05
CA ILE A 167 -0.40 -21.86 5.77
C ILE A 167 1.10 -21.85 5.48
N SER A 168 1.77 -23.00 5.61
CA SER A 168 3.23 -23.11 5.40
C SER A 168 3.62 -22.75 3.96
N LYS A 169 2.82 -23.17 2.97
CA LYS A 169 3.08 -22.94 1.55
C LYS A 169 2.85 -21.49 1.16
N LEU A 170 1.74 -20.90 1.62
CA LEU A 170 1.42 -19.49 1.38
C LEU A 170 2.41 -18.58 2.11
N ARG A 171 2.80 -18.88 3.34
CA ARG A 171 3.80 -18.10 4.08
C ARG A 171 5.13 -18.02 3.32
N ARG A 172 5.58 -19.13 2.72
CA ARG A 172 6.80 -19.18 1.90
C ARG A 172 6.67 -18.49 0.54
N SER A 173 5.52 -18.65 -0.13
CA SER A 173 5.40 -18.35 -1.57
C SER A 173 4.57 -17.10 -1.89
N ALA A 174 3.74 -16.60 -0.98
CA ALA A 174 2.85 -15.48 -1.25
C ALA A 174 3.66 -14.22 -1.65
N SER A 175 4.71 -13.89 -0.90
CA SER A 175 5.48 -12.67 -1.12
C SER A 175 6.16 -12.63 -2.49
N SER A 176 6.77 -13.76 -2.91
CA SER A 176 7.44 -13.87 -4.22
C SER A 176 6.47 -13.73 -5.39
N HIS A 177 5.21 -14.12 -5.20
CA HIS A 177 4.14 -13.97 -6.20
C HIS A 177 3.36 -12.66 -6.07
N GLY A 178 3.88 -11.70 -5.28
CA GLY A 178 3.27 -10.37 -5.13
C GLY A 178 2.01 -10.36 -4.27
N TRP A 179 1.80 -11.37 -3.42
CA TRP A 179 0.74 -11.40 -2.42
C TRP A 179 1.25 -10.97 -1.05
N GLN A 180 0.47 -10.13 -0.37
CA GLN A 180 0.58 -9.88 1.05
C GLN A 180 -0.24 -10.94 1.79
N PHE A 181 0.45 -11.80 2.53
CA PHE A 181 -0.13 -12.82 3.38
C PHE A 181 -0.48 -12.22 4.75
N ILE A 182 -1.73 -12.39 5.18
CA ILE A 182 -2.22 -11.95 6.49
C ILE A 182 -2.94 -13.13 7.13
N GLU A 183 -2.37 -13.64 8.21
CA GLU A 183 -2.95 -14.72 8.98
C GLU A 183 -3.90 -14.16 10.05
N LYS A 184 -5.10 -14.74 10.14
CA LYS A 184 -6.07 -14.46 11.20
C LYS A 184 -6.55 -15.77 11.79
N ARG A 185 -7.16 -15.69 12.97
CA ARG A 185 -7.57 -16.86 13.78
C ARG A 185 -8.44 -17.91 13.04
N SER A 186 -9.26 -17.50 12.08
CA SER A 186 -10.20 -18.40 11.38
C SER A 186 -10.01 -18.46 9.86
N HIS A 187 -9.13 -17.63 9.31
CA HIS A 187 -8.94 -17.52 7.88
C HIS A 187 -7.61 -16.84 7.55
N ILE A 188 -7.13 -17.12 6.34
CA ILE A 188 -6.01 -16.42 5.73
C ILE A 188 -6.59 -15.36 4.79
N GLN A 189 -6.02 -14.16 4.82
CA GLN A 189 -6.35 -13.12 3.86
C GLN A 189 -5.15 -12.87 2.94
N LEU A 190 -5.36 -13.09 1.64
CA LEU A 190 -4.42 -12.76 0.59
C LEU A 190 -4.81 -11.42 -0.03
N ARG A 191 -3.89 -10.45 0.00
CA ARG A 191 -4.06 -9.16 -0.66
C ARG A 191 -3.03 -9.00 -1.76
N PRO A 192 -3.41 -8.61 -2.98
CA PRO A 192 -2.42 -8.32 -4.01
C PRO A 192 -1.60 -7.12 -3.52
N MET A 193 -0.27 -7.25 -3.49
CA MET A 193 0.61 -6.09 -3.31
C MET A 193 0.39 -5.09 -4.44
N GLY A 194 0.81 -3.83 -4.30
CA GLY A 194 0.79 -2.95 -5.47
C GLY A 194 1.72 -3.45 -6.58
N ARG A 195 1.44 -3.11 -7.84
CA ARG A 195 2.39 -3.34 -8.95
C ARG A 195 3.57 -2.38 -8.80
N LYS A 196 4.79 -2.90 -8.92
CA LYS A 196 5.98 -2.03 -8.96
C LYS A 196 5.89 -1.15 -10.22
N PRO A 197 6.29 0.13 -10.14
CA PRO A 197 6.35 0.97 -11.32
C PRO A 197 7.35 0.37 -12.32
N SER A 198 7.05 0.50 -13.62
CA SER A 198 8.06 0.23 -14.65
C SER A 198 9.19 1.25 -14.54
N LYS A 199 10.39 0.94 -15.09
CA LYS A 199 11.52 1.88 -15.08
C LYS A 199 11.15 3.25 -15.69
N ALA A 200 10.36 3.25 -16.76
CA ALA A 200 9.89 4.46 -17.42
C ALA A 200 8.92 5.28 -16.53
N VAL A 201 7.96 4.60 -15.88
CA VAL A 201 7.02 5.26 -14.95
C VAL A 201 7.76 5.80 -13.73
N TRP A 202 8.69 5.03 -13.17
CA TRP A 202 9.54 5.46 -12.07
C TRP A 202 10.34 6.71 -12.44
N LEU A 203 11.02 6.71 -13.59
CA LEU A 203 11.83 7.84 -14.05
C LEU A 203 10.97 9.09 -14.26
N ARG A 204 9.78 8.94 -14.87
CA ARG A 204 8.85 10.06 -15.05
C ARG A 204 8.37 10.63 -13.71
N ARG A 205 7.98 9.78 -12.75
CA ARG A 205 7.58 10.21 -11.40
C ARG A 205 8.73 10.91 -10.68
N PHE A 206 9.95 10.39 -10.83
CA PHE A 206 11.14 10.97 -10.24
C PHE A 206 11.45 12.36 -10.82
N LEU A 207 11.49 12.51 -12.15
CA LEU A 207 11.79 13.78 -12.81
C LEU A 207 10.76 14.89 -12.49
N VAL A 208 9.48 14.54 -12.39
CA VAL A 208 8.43 15.51 -12.01
C VAL A 208 8.55 15.90 -10.53
N GLY A 209 8.92 14.96 -9.67
CA GLY A 209 9.00 15.20 -8.22
C GLY A 209 10.29 15.85 -7.75
N VAL A 210 11.42 15.59 -8.42
CA VAL A 210 12.74 15.91 -7.89
C VAL A 210 12.95 17.40 -7.71
N VAL A 211 12.53 18.23 -8.67
CA VAL A 211 12.70 19.68 -8.57
C VAL A 211 11.87 20.27 -7.44
N PRO A 212 10.54 20.08 -7.38
CA PRO A 212 9.72 20.69 -6.33
C PRO A 212 10.02 20.11 -4.94
N ILE A 213 10.28 18.80 -4.80
CA ILE A 213 10.54 18.17 -3.50
C ILE A 213 11.95 18.53 -3.03
N THR A 214 12.98 18.20 -3.82
CA THR A 214 14.37 18.42 -3.42
C THR A 214 14.68 19.90 -3.29
N GLY A 215 14.20 20.73 -4.21
CA GLY A 215 14.39 22.19 -4.13
C GLY A 215 13.78 22.78 -2.86
N SER A 216 12.54 22.41 -2.54
CA SER A 216 11.87 22.92 -1.33
C SER A 216 12.56 22.46 -0.05
N LEU A 217 12.95 21.18 0.06
CA LEU A 217 13.67 20.70 1.24
C LEU A 217 15.06 21.34 1.38
N ALA A 218 15.82 21.48 0.28
CA ALA A 218 17.14 22.08 0.33
C ALA A 218 17.08 23.53 0.85
N LEU A 219 16.11 24.31 0.36
CA LEU A 219 15.90 25.68 0.84
C LEU A 219 15.38 25.72 2.28
N ALA A 220 14.41 24.87 2.63
CA ALA A 220 13.87 24.82 3.99
C ALA A 220 14.92 24.46 5.03
N PHE A 221 15.75 23.46 4.76
CA PHE A 221 16.81 23.05 5.70
C PHE A 221 17.98 24.02 5.73
N ARG A 222 18.31 24.70 4.62
CA ARG A 222 19.27 25.81 4.62
C ARG A 222 18.81 26.90 5.58
N ASP A 223 17.54 27.30 5.46
CA ASP A 223 17.01 28.42 6.24
C ASP A 223 16.71 28.01 7.70
N LEU A 224 16.55 26.72 7.98
CA LEU A 224 16.40 26.16 9.33
C LEU A 224 17.74 25.96 10.07
N ALA A 225 18.86 25.83 9.36
CA ALA A 225 20.15 25.49 9.96
C ALA A 225 20.74 26.60 10.87
N GLY A 226 20.15 27.79 10.86
CA GLY A 226 20.54 28.91 11.72
C GLY A 226 21.81 29.64 11.27
N SER A 227 22.36 30.48 12.14
CA SER A 227 23.37 31.48 11.79
C SER A 227 24.82 31.03 12.05
N ALA A 228 25.05 29.77 12.43
CA ALA A 228 26.41 29.30 12.68
C ALA A 228 27.22 29.23 11.36
N PRO A 229 28.53 29.50 11.39
CA PRO A 229 29.36 29.45 10.18
C PRO A 229 29.26 28.10 9.46
N GLY A 230 28.86 28.10 8.19
CA GLY A 230 28.69 26.90 7.36
C GLY A 230 27.43 26.08 7.66
N ALA A 231 26.56 26.53 8.56
CA ALA A 231 25.30 25.85 8.85
C ALA A 231 24.33 25.90 7.67
N ASP A 232 24.29 27.01 6.94
CA ASP A 232 23.51 27.18 5.71
C ASP A 232 23.87 26.12 4.66
N GLN A 233 25.16 25.92 4.39
CA GLN A 233 25.64 24.95 3.41
C GLN A 233 25.34 23.50 3.85
N ASN A 234 25.54 23.20 5.14
CA ASN A 234 25.23 21.89 5.71
C ASN A 234 23.72 21.60 5.69
N GLY A 235 22.89 22.59 6.02
CA GLY A 235 21.43 22.51 5.95
C GLY A 235 20.95 22.30 4.52
N PHE A 236 21.50 23.04 3.56
CA PHE A 236 21.19 22.85 2.15
C PHE A 236 21.53 21.44 1.67
N LEU A 237 22.74 20.95 1.97
CA LEU A 237 23.19 19.62 1.55
C LEU A 237 22.34 18.51 2.17
N PHE A 238 21.99 18.65 3.45
CA PHE A 238 21.10 17.73 4.15
C PHE A 238 19.69 17.71 3.52
N GLY A 239 19.10 18.88 3.29
CA GLY A 239 17.79 19.00 2.65
C GLY A 239 17.79 18.45 1.22
N PHE A 240 18.88 18.67 0.48
CA PHE A 240 19.07 18.09 -0.84
C PHE A 240 19.12 16.55 -0.79
N ALA A 241 19.90 15.97 0.12
CA ALA A 241 20.03 14.52 0.27
C ALA A 241 18.70 13.86 0.65
N ILE A 242 17.99 14.40 1.65
CA ILE A 242 16.66 13.90 2.04
C ILE A 242 15.64 14.11 0.92
N GLY A 243 15.69 15.25 0.22
CA GLY A 243 14.82 15.53 -0.91
C GLY A 243 14.93 14.51 -2.03
N LEU A 244 16.16 14.13 -2.39
CA LEU A 244 16.41 13.05 -3.35
C LEU A 244 15.87 11.71 -2.85
N MET A 245 16.11 11.38 -1.57
CA MET A 245 15.62 10.14 -0.96
C MET A 245 14.08 10.07 -0.99
N LEU A 246 13.39 11.12 -0.53
CA LEU A 246 11.93 11.19 -0.52
C LEU A 246 11.34 11.10 -1.93
N THR A 247 11.96 11.79 -2.89
CA THR A 247 11.54 11.71 -4.30
C THR A 247 11.70 10.28 -4.84
N ALA A 248 12.82 9.61 -4.54
CA ALA A 248 13.05 8.23 -4.95
C ALA A 248 12.04 7.25 -4.30
N MET A 249 11.70 7.46 -3.02
CA MET A 249 10.69 6.67 -2.32
C MET A 249 9.29 6.88 -2.93
N MET A 250 8.92 8.14 -3.24
CA MET A 250 7.68 8.46 -3.94
C MET A 250 7.63 7.80 -5.32
N ALA A 251 8.68 7.93 -6.11
CA ALA A 251 8.76 7.35 -7.45
C ALA A 251 8.63 5.82 -7.42
N SER A 252 9.11 5.20 -6.33
CA SER A 252 9.03 3.76 -6.08
C SER A 252 7.68 3.28 -5.52
N HIS A 253 6.76 4.19 -5.22
CA HIS A 253 5.45 3.84 -4.68
C HIS A 253 4.70 2.92 -5.65
N ARG A 254 4.16 1.82 -5.11
CA ARG A 254 3.48 0.79 -5.90
C ARG A 254 2.01 1.14 -6.10
N ASP A 255 1.52 0.95 -7.32
CA ASP A 255 0.11 1.16 -7.63
C ASP A 255 -0.71 0.02 -7.05
N ARG A 256 -1.53 0.33 -6.03
CA ARG A 256 -2.40 -0.62 -5.32
C ARG A 256 -3.81 -0.71 -5.92
N THR A 257 -4.01 -0.16 -7.11
CA THR A 257 -5.25 -0.22 -7.87
C THR A 257 -5.36 -1.58 -8.59
N GLY A 258 -5.63 -2.62 -7.81
CA GLY A 258 -6.14 -3.91 -8.28
C GLY A 258 -7.48 -4.21 -7.61
#